data_AF-A0A1Y2VVL1-F1
#
_entry.id   AF-A0A1Y2VVL1-F1
#
_cell.length_a   1.000
_cell.length_b   1.000
_cell.length_c   1.000
_cell.angle_alpha   90.00
_cell.angle_beta   90.00
_cell.angle_gamma   90.00
#
_symmetry.space_group_name_H-M   'P 1'
#
loop_
_entity.id
_entity.type
_entity.pdbx_description
1 polymer ?
#
loop_
_entity_poly.entity_id
_entity_poly.type
_entity_poly.pdbx_seq_one_letter_code
_entity_poly.pdbx_strand_id
1 'polypeptide(L)'
;MINWTDAEYTLYFAPFSLYSMMARHTIYLGLTTDSAKPPPHINLAFIHHLKNENLSEDYLTRVNPKGQVPTMTGNLLDRPLTDSLSISLHLAEKHYPALLPAQYAPAITNLLQRFHAIPGLSINNKKPTAEMTQRNPSPVEEILKRTDLSPAYRKALETKLSFHNKINAVAFQPAVVAKSLDDLQAILAEIAEHRRQSGASKNDAEWTFGSHVGPTVLDSHFLPVVLRCMEVGYAKYVPDELQRWAVVLEKSATWQKVMHGRPTKYDPSMGPIEEMEDMMSL
;
A
#
# COMPACT_ATOMS: atom_id res chain seq x y z
N MET A 1 -18.90 9.99 -22.79
CA MET A 1 -17.63 9.52 -22.21
C MET A 1 -17.37 10.38 -20.99
N ILE A 2 -17.09 9.80 -19.82
CA ILE A 2 -16.84 10.59 -18.58
C ILE A 2 -15.53 11.37 -18.76
N ASN A 3 -15.54 12.67 -18.46
CA ASN A 3 -14.33 13.49 -18.46
C ASN A 3 -13.61 13.36 -17.12
N TRP A 4 -12.52 12.60 -17.09
CA TRP A 4 -11.77 12.37 -15.85
C TRP A 4 -10.90 13.56 -15.43
N THR A 5 -10.77 14.61 -16.25
CA THR A 5 -10.03 15.82 -15.84
C THR A 5 -10.73 16.63 -14.77
N ASP A 6 -12.01 16.37 -14.50
CA ASP A 6 -12.80 17.06 -13.49
C ASP A 6 -12.96 16.18 -12.23
N ALA A 7 -12.13 15.13 -12.11
CA ALA A 7 -12.18 14.20 -10.99
C ALA A 7 -11.61 14.85 -9.72
N GLU A 8 -12.39 14.82 -8.65
CA GLU A 8 -11.96 15.19 -7.31
C GLU A 8 -11.88 13.92 -6.46
N TYR A 9 -10.75 13.71 -5.82
CA TYR A 9 -10.53 12.54 -4.96
C TYR A 9 -10.29 12.94 -3.51
N THR A 10 -10.68 12.06 -2.60
CA THR A 10 -10.20 12.03 -1.21
C THR A 10 -9.53 10.68 -0.97
N LEU A 11 -8.25 10.71 -0.61
CA LEU A 11 -7.46 9.55 -0.21
C LEU A 11 -7.41 9.48 1.32
N TYR A 12 -8.18 8.54 1.87
CA TYR A 12 -8.08 8.15 3.28
C TYR A 12 -6.83 7.31 3.48
N PHE A 13 -5.96 7.70 4.40
CA PHE A 13 -4.65 7.08 4.53
C PHE A 13 -4.10 7.11 5.97
N ALA A 14 -3.12 6.24 6.22
CA ALA A 14 -2.24 6.35 7.38
C ALA A 14 -0.80 6.46 6.87
N PRO A 15 0.02 7.43 7.32
CA PRO A 15 1.31 7.74 6.68
C PRO A 15 2.26 6.54 6.55
N PHE A 16 2.34 5.71 7.58
CA PHE A 16 3.23 4.54 7.64
C PHE A 16 2.53 3.21 7.30
N SER A 17 1.28 3.25 6.82
CA SER A 17 0.67 2.04 6.23
C SER A 17 1.39 1.70 4.95
N LEU A 18 1.84 0.44 4.82
CA LEU A 18 2.55 -0.05 3.63
C LEU A 18 1.77 0.27 2.36
N TYR A 19 0.48 -0.03 2.37
CA TYR A 19 -0.40 0.19 1.24
C TYR A 19 -0.68 1.68 0.98
N SER A 20 -0.69 2.52 2.03
CA SER A 20 -0.86 3.97 1.84
C SER A 20 0.37 4.60 1.20
N MET A 21 1.58 4.15 1.56
CA MET A 21 2.81 4.56 0.88
C MET A 21 2.78 4.16 -0.60
N MET A 22 2.28 2.97 -0.95
CA MET A 22 2.13 2.56 -2.36
C MET A 22 1.24 3.53 -3.14
N ALA A 23 0.05 3.83 -2.63
CA ALA A 23 -0.89 4.73 -3.31
C ALA A 23 -0.33 6.17 -3.43
N ARG A 24 0.27 6.70 -2.36
CA ARG A 24 0.90 8.03 -2.36
C ARG A 24 2.10 8.08 -3.31
N HIS A 25 2.91 7.02 -3.36
CA HIS A 25 4.03 6.94 -4.28
C HIS A 25 3.54 6.86 -5.73
N THR A 26 2.47 6.11 -6.02
CA THR A 26 1.83 6.09 -7.36
C THR A 26 1.43 7.49 -7.82
N ILE A 27 0.85 8.31 -6.92
CA ILE A 27 0.46 9.70 -7.25
C ILE A 27 1.70 10.51 -7.65
N TYR A 28 2.73 10.55 -6.80
CA TYR A 28 3.92 11.36 -7.08
C TYR A 28 4.75 10.84 -8.25
N LEU A 29 4.84 9.53 -8.44
CA LEU A 29 5.55 8.93 -9.56
C LEU A 29 4.79 9.15 -10.88
N GLY A 30 3.45 9.09 -10.85
CA GLY A 30 2.62 9.37 -12.00
C GLY A 30 2.81 10.78 -12.54
N LEU A 31 2.99 11.77 -11.66
CA LEU A 31 3.28 13.16 -12.04
C LEU A 31 4.59 13.33 -12.82
N THR A 32 5.53 12.40 -12.70
CA THR A 32 6.81 12.46 -13.44
C THR A 32 6.76 11.75 -14.79
N THR A 33 5.61 11.14 -15.14
CA THR A 33 5.49 10.37 -16.38
C THR A 33 5.02 11.20 -17.56
N ASP A 34 5.36 10.74 -18.76
CA ASP A 34 4.87 11.33 -20.00
C ASP A 34 3.35 11.20 -20.10
N SER A 35 2.71 12.23 -20.68
CA SER A 35 1.26 12.27 -20.88
C SER A 35 0.42 12.22 -19.58
N ALA A 36 1.04 12.54 -18.43
CA ALA A 36 0.32 12.68 -17.16
C ALA A 36 -0.80 13.73 -17.27
N LYS A 37 -1.99 13.34 -16.81
CA LYS A 37 -3.20 14.17 -16.72
C LYS A 37 -3.72 14.08 -15.28
N PRO A 38 -3.00 14.70 -14.31
CA PRO A 38 -3.37 14.58 -12.92
C PRO A 38 -4.79 15.11 -12.68
N PRO A 39 -5.54 14.54 -11.73
CA PRO A 39 -6.78 15.13 -11.27
C PRO A 39 -6.48 16.52 -10.68
N PRO A 40 -7.42 17.49 -10.75
CA PRO A 40 -7.23 18.83 -10.18
C PRO A 40 -6.89 18.79 -8.69
N HIS A 41 -7.55 17.90 -7.94
CA HIS A 41 -7.39 17.79 -6.50
C HIS A 41 -7.44 16.33 -6.01
N ILE A 42 -6.47 15.97 -5.18
CA ILE A 42 -6.51 14.78 -4.33
C ILE A 42 -6.35 15.25 -2.89
N ASN A 43 -7.45 15.29 -2.15
CA ASN A 43 -7.43 15.62 -0.73
C ASN A 43 -6.90 14.43 0.08
N LEU A 44 -6.09 14.69 1.10
CA LEU A 44 -5.68 13.66 2.04
C LEU A 44 -6.56 13.69 3.30
N ALA A 45 -7.10 12.54 3.67
CA ALA A 45 -7.83 12.35 4.92
C ALA A 45 -7.07 11.38 5.83
N PHE A 46 -6.43 11.91 6.87
CA PHE A 46 -5.69 11.09 7.82
C PHE A 46 -6.65 10.20 8.64
N ILE A 47 -6.29 8.93 8.79
CA ILE A 47 -6.98 7.95 9.62
C ILE A 47 -6.04 7.42 10.71
N HIS A 48 -6.33 7.78 11.95
CA HIS A 48 -5.51 7.43 13.10
C HIS A 48 -5.82 6.02 13.64
N HIS A 49 -5.05 5.03 13.20
CA HIS A 49 -5.23 3.63 13.61
C HIS A 49 -5.16 3.41 15.14
N LEU A 50 -4.26 4.08 15.86
CA LEU A 50 -4.17 3.91 17.33
C LEU A 50 -5.39 4.46 18.08
N LYS A 51 -6.18 5.33 17.44
CA LYS A 51 -7.45 5.87 17.97
C LYS A 51 -8.65 5.13 17.39
N ASN A 52 -8.42 4.02 16.67
CA ASN A 52 -9.45 3.20 16.02
C ASN A 52 -10.37 3.97 15.05
N GLU A 53 -9.90 5.06 14.44
CA GLU A 53 -10.73 5.86 13.52
C GLU A 53 -11.19 5.07 12.29
N ASN A 54 -10.37 4.12 11.83
CA ASN A 54 -10.73 3.17 10.77
C ASN A 54 -11.82 2.16 11.18
N LEU A 55 -12.20 2.13 12.46
CA LEU A 55 -13.27 1.32 13.02
C LEU A 55 -14.47 2.16 13.43
N SER A 56 -14.47 3.48 13.18
CA SER A 56 -15.63 4.34 13.45
C SER A 56 -16.84 3.91 12.61
N GLU A 57 -18.04 4.24 13.10
CA GLU A 57 -19.29 3.93 12.38
C GLU A 57 -19.29 4.57 10.98
N ASP A 58 -18.92 5.84 10.91
CA ASP A 58 -18.79 6.57 9.65
C ASP A 58 -17.88 5.84 8.66
N TYR A 59 -16.65 5.54 9.08
CA TYR A 59 -15.67 4.93 8.20
C TYR A 59 -16.12 3.55 7.70
N LEU A 60 -16.61 2.69 8.59
CA LEU A 60 -17.03 1.34 8.23
C LEU A 60 -18.30 1.30 7.38
N THR A 61 -19.20 2.28 7.53
CA THR A 61 -20.48 2.28 6.81
C THR A 61 -20.43 3.06 5.50
N ARG A 62 -19.60 4.11 5.40
CA ARG A 62 -19.57 5.03 4.25
C ARG A 62 -18.28 5.00 3.44
N VAL A 63 -17.14 4.66 4.05
CA VAL A 63 -15.82 4.77 3.40
C VAL A 63 -15.28 3.40 3.00
N ASN A 64 -15.01 2.52 3.96
CA ASN A 64 -14.50 1.19 3.70
C ASN A 64 -14.99 0.18 4.74
N PRO A 65 -15.87 -0.77 4.36
CA PRO A 65 -16.40 -1.78 5.28
C PRO A 65 -15.35 -2.74 5.81
N LYS A 66 -14.17 -2.82 5.16
CA LYS A 66 -13.04 -3.60 5.65
C LYS A 66 -12.22 -2.85 6.72
N GLY A 67 -12.50 -1.58 6.99
CA GLY A 67 -11.75 -0.76 7.95
C GLY A 67 -10.25 -0.71 7.64
N GLN A 68 -9.89 -0.72 6.35
CA GLN A 68 -8.52 -0.70 5.86
C GLN A 68 -8.21 0.66 5.24
N VAL A 69 -6.92 1.01 5.22
CA VAL A 69 -6.38 2.13 4.46
C VAL A 69 -5.26 1.61 3.53
N PRO A 70 -5.04 2.25 2.36
CA PRO A 70 -5.73 3.42 1.87
C PRO A 70 -7.13 3.12 1.35
N THR A 71 -7.95 4.16 1.20
CA THR A 71 -9.23 4.12 0.48
C THR A 71 -9.38 5.42 -0.28
N MET A 72 -9.87 5.35 -1.52
CA MET A 72 -10.13 6.54 -2.34
C MET A 72 -11.62 6.66 -2.64
N THR A 73 -12.18 7.84 -2.34
CA THR A 73 -13.52 8.26 -2.78
C THR A 73 -13.39 9.40 -3.76
N GLY A 74 -14.43 9.68 -4.55
CA GLY A 74 -14.42 10.82 -5.46
C GLY A 74 -15.76 11.03 -6.15
N ASN A 75 -15.93 12.23 -6.72
CA ASN A 75 -17.16 12.65 -7.41
C ASN A 75 -17.52 11.76 -8.62
N LEU A 76 -16.52 11.19 -9.28
CA LEU A 76 -16.67 10.33 -10.47
C LEU A 76 -16.51 8.82 -10.16
N LEU A 77 -16.38 8.44 -8.89
CA LEU A 77 -16.33 7.04 -8.49
C LEU A 77 -17.70 6.56 -8.05
N ASP A 78 -18.25 5.55 -8.74
CA ASP A 78 -19.53 4.92 -8.36
C ASP A 78 -19.50 4.31 -6.95
N ARG A 79 -18.30 3.90 -6.51
CA ARG A 79 -18.03 3.32 -5.19
C ARG A 79 -16.59 3.61 -4.77
N PRO A 80 -16.30 3.63 -3.46
CA PRO A 80 -14.92 3.76 -2.97
C PRO A 80 -14.00 2.65 -3.53
N LEU A 81 -12.78 3.02 -3.88
CA LEU A 81 -11.68 2.09 -4.15
C LEU A 81 -11.02 1.76 -2.81
N THR A 82 -11.12 0.52 -2.36
CA THR A 82 -10.90 0.14 -0.94
C THR A 82 -9.53 -0.46 -0.65
N ASP A 83 -8.62 -0.44 -1.62
CA ASP A 83 -7.27 -0.98 -1.51
C ASP A 83 -6.29 -0.24 -2.43
N SER A 84 -5.00 -0.31 -2.12
CA SER A 84 -3.98 0.41 -2.88
C SER A 84 -3.79 -0.09 -4.32
N LEU A 85 -4.14 -1.34 -4.64
CA LEU A 85 -4.03 -1.86 -5.99
C LEU A 85 -5.09 -1.24 -6.90
N SER A 86 -6.36 -1.29 -6.47
CA SER A 86 -7.46 -0.70 -7.22
C SER A 86 -7.30 0.80 -7.39
N ILE A 87 -6.82 1.51 -6.35
CA ILE A 87 -6.46 2.94 -6.43
C ILE A 87 -5.38 3.17 -7.49
N SER A 88 -4.26 2.44 -7.42
CA SER A 88 -3.13 2.70 -8.29
C SER A 88 -3.40 2.33 -9.75
N LEU A 89 -4.15 1.24 -10.00
CA LEU A 89 -4.57 0.88 -11.36
C LEU A 89 -5.57 1.90 -11.92
N HIS A 90 -6.48 2.41 -11.10
CA HIS A 90 -7.39 3.49 -11.50
C HIS A 90 -6.63 4.76 -11.89
N LEU A 91 -5.67 5.18 -11.05
CA LEU A 91 -4.83 6.34 -11.35
C LEU A 91 -3.99 6.13 -12.61
N ALA A 92 -3.40 4.96 -12.80
CA ALA A 92 -2.66 4.63 -14.01
C ALA A 92 -3.56 4.69 -15.26
N GLU A 93 -4.76 4.10 -15.20
CA GLU A 93 -5.66 4.07 -16.35
C GLU A 93 -6.22 5.46 -16.71
N LYS A 94 -6.63 6.25 -15.71
CA LYS A 94 -7.36 7.50 -15.94
C LYS A 94 -6.47 8.74 -16.00
N HIS A 95 -5.33 8.74 -15.31
CA HIS A 95 -4.50 9.93 -15.11
C HIS A 95 -3.04 9.75 -15.56
N TYR A 96 -2.47 8.55 -15.40
CA TYR A 96 -1.04 8.31 -15.62
C TYR A 96 -0.79 7.08 -16.50
N PRO A 97 -1.22 7.08 -17.78
CA PRO A 97 -1.20 5.88 -18.62
C PRO A 97 0.19 5.28 -18.83
N ALA A 98 1.24 6.10 -18.77
CA ALA A 98 2.62 5.64 -18.84
C ALA A 98 3.04 4.76 -17.64
N LEU A 99 2.33 4.80 -16.50
CA LEU A 99 2.58 3.87 -15.40
C LEU A 99 2.13 2.44 -15.70
N LEU A 100 1.25 2.22 -16.68
CA LEU A 100 0.77 0.89 -17.08
C LEU A 100 0.84 0.73 -18.62
N PRO A 101 2.06 0.70 -19.18
CA PRO A 101 2.24 0.63 -20.62
C PRO A 101 1.70 -0.69 -21.18
N ALA A 102 0.99 -0.63 -22.30
CA ALA A 102 0.24 -1.77 -22.85
C ALA A 102 1.09 -3.04 -23.05
N GLN A 103 2.35 -2.88 -23.47
CA GLN A 103 3.30 -3.98 -23.66
C GLN A 103 3.57 -4.77 -22.37
N TYR A 104 3.62 -4.09 -21.21
CA TYR A 104 3.96 -4.70 -19.93
C TYR A 104 2.75 -4.85 -18.99
N ALA A 105 1.59 -4.30 -19.35
CA ALA A 105 0.39 -4.32 -18.53
C ALA A 105 -0.01 -5.73 -18.01
N PRO A 106 0.07 -6.82 -18.82
CA PRO A 106 -0.22 -8.16 -18.31
C PRO A 106 0.74 -8.62 -17.20
N ALA A 107 2.05 -8.40 -17.38
CA ALA A 107 3.07 -8.78 -16.40
C ALA A 107 2.95 -7.95 -15.12
N ILE A 108 2.80 -6.62 -15.25
CA ILE A 108 2.61 -5.70 -14.14
C ILE A 108 1.37 -6.10 -13.31
N THR A 109 0.24 -6.32 -13.99
CA THR A 109 -1.02 -6.67 -13.32
C THR A 109 -0.91 -8.02 -12.60
N ASN A 110 -0.29 -9.02 -13.23
CA ASN A 110 -0.09 -10.34 -12.61
C ASN A 110 0.78 -10.25 -11.33
N LEU A 111 1.93 -9.58 -11.41
CA LEU A 111 2.85 -9.42 -10.30
C LEU A 111 2.21 -8.65 -9.14
N LEU A 112 1.48 -7.57 -9.43
CA LEU A 112 0.74 -6.83 -8.42
C LEU A 112 -0.36 -7.67 -7.77
N GLN A 113 -1.16 -8.41 -8.55
CA GLN A 113 -2.21 -9.28 -8.01
C GLN A 113 -1.64 -10.35 -7.06
N ARG A 114 -0.54 -11.01 -7.46
CA ARG A 114 0.15 -12.00 -6.62
C ARG A 114 0.69 -11.37 -5.34
N PHE A 115 1.27 -10.18 -5.44
CA PHE A 115 1.78 -9.46 -4.27
C PHE A 115 0.65 -9.10 -3.29
N HIS A 116 -0.46 -8.54 -3.77
CA HIS A 116 -1.60 -8.18 -2.93
C HIS A 116 -2.39 -9.38 -2.38
N ALA A 117 -2.14 -10.58 -2.89
CA ALA A 117 -2.66 -11.81 -2.30
C ALA A 117 -1.90 -12.27 -1.05
N ILE A 118 -0.69 -11.74 -0.82
CA ILE A 118 0.08 -12.03 0.40
C ILE A 118 -0.57 -11.30 1.59
N PRO A 119 -0.84 -11.98 2.72
CA PRO A 119 -1.32 -11.33 3.93
C PRO A 119 -0.28 -10.32 4.45
N GLY A 120 -0.44 -9.02 4.18
CA GLY A 120 0.60 -8.02 4.45
C GLY A 120 1.16 -8.03 5.88
N LEU A 121 0.36 -8.41 6.88
CA LEU A 121 0.83 -8.54 8.26
C LEU A 121 1.98 -9.56 8.42
N SER A 122 1.96 -10.66 7.66
CA SER A 122 2.95 -11.75 7.78
C SER A 122 4.36 -11.30 7.38
N ILE A 123 4.48 -10.33 6.48
CA ILE A 123 5.74 -9.78 5.97
C ILE A 123 6.13 -8.44 6.62
N ASN A 124 5.30 -7.90 7.53
CA ASN A 124 5.51 -6.59 8.16
C ASN A 124 5.90 -6.65 9.64
N ASN A 125 5.68 -7.78 10.33
CA ASN A 125 6.08 -7.95 11.72
C ASN A 125 6.85 -9.25 11.94
N LYS A 126 8.18 -9.13 12.11
CA LYS A 126 9.09 -10.24 12.39
C LYS A 126 9.04 -10.73 13.85
N LYS A 127 8.44 -9.95 14.75
CA LYS A 127 8.35 -10.24 16.20
C LYS A 127 6.88 -10.22 16.65
N PRO A 128 6.02 -11.12 16.15
CA PRO A 128 4.67 -11.25 16.69
C PRO A 128 4.71 -11.69 18.15
N THR A 129 3.70 -11.31 18.94
CA THR A 129 3.53 -11.83 20.30
C THR A 129 3.08 -13.30 20.25
N ALA A 130 3.22 -14.02 21.38
CA ALA A 130 2.75 -15.41 21.46
C ALA A 130 1.25 -15.53 21.15
N GLU A 131 0.44 -14.57 21.60
CA GLU A 131 -0.98 -14.49 21.27
C GLU A 131 -1.19 -14.33 19.76
N MET A 132 -0.49 -13.40 19.12
CA MET A 132 -0.61 -13.16 17.68
C MET A 132 -0.28 -14.40 16.84
N THR A 133 0.74 -15.17 17.25
CA THR A 133 1.13 -16.42 16.58
C THR A 133 0.05 -17.51 16.69
N GLN A 134 -0.76 -17.51 17.75
CA GLN A 134 -1.91 -18.41 17.87
C GLN A 134 -3.11 -17.88 17.09
N ARG A 135 -3.50 -16.63 17.41
CA ARG A 135 -4.60 -15.89 16.80
C ARG A 135 -4.36 -14.40 17.03
N ASN A 136 -4.14 -13.63 15.96
CA ASN A 136 -4.05 -12.18 16.06
C ASN A 136 -5.38 -11.58 16.56
N PRO A 137 -5.40 -10.91 17.72
CA PRO A 137 -6.64 -10.36 18.27
C PRO A 137 -7.16 -9.21 17.40
N SER A 138 -8.47 -8.95 17.47
CA SER A 138 -9.09 -7.81 16.80
C SER A 138 -9.63 -6.83 17.83
N PRO A 139 -9.29 -5.53 17.76
CA PRO A 139 -9.88 -4.53 18.65
C PRO A 139 -11.42 -4.44 18.52
N VAL A 140 -11.98 -4.94 17.41
CA VAL A 140 -13.42 -5.02 17.18
C VAL A 140 -14.12 -5.93 18.21
N GLU A 141 -13.45 -6.96 18.72
CA GLU A 141 -14.02 -7.87 19.72
C GLU A 141 -14.41 -7.11 21.00
N GLU A 142 -13.60 -6.15 21.43
CA GLU A 142 -13.92 -5.30 22.58
C GLU A 142 -15.02 -4.27 22.26
N ILE A 143 -14.97 -3.65 21.08
CA ILE A 143 -15.99 -2.65 20.67
C ILE A 143 -17.38 -3.30 20.64
N LEU A 144 -17.50 -4.54 20.15
CA LEU A 144 -18.79 -5.25 20.06
C LEU A 144 -19.44 -5.55 21.41
N LYS A 145 -18.69 -5.53 22.52
CA LYS A 145 -19.24 -5.70 23.88
C LYS A 145 -20.07 -4.50 24.34
N ARG A 146 -19.89 -3.34 23.72
CA ARG A 146 -20.68 -2.14 24.02
C ARG A 146 -22.16 -2.36 23.71
N THR A 147 -23.03 -1.80 24.54
CA THR A 147 -24.50 -1.90 24.40
C THR A 147 -25.13 -0.70 23.69
N ASP A 148 -24.37 0.37 23.46
CA ASP A 148 -24.82 1.65 22.90
C ASP A 148 -24.56 1.79 21.38
N LEU A 149 -24.17 0.71 20.70
CA LEU A 149 -23.92 0.72 19.26
C LEU A 149 -25.22 0.81 18.47
N SER A 150 -25.23 1.62 17.41
CA SER A 150 -26.32 1.59 16.43
C SER A 150 -26.41 0.19 15.78
N PRO A 151 -27.61 -0.25 15.32
CA PRO A 151 -27.74 -1.51 14.60
C PRO A 151 -26.86 -1.59 13.35
N ALA A 152 -26.72 -0.48 12.62
CA ALA A 152 -25.88 -0.40 11.42
C ALA A 152 -24.40 -0.57 11.77
N TYR A 153 -23.94 0.10 12.84
CA TYR A 153 -22.56 0.02 13.28
C TYR A 153 -22.18 -1.38 13.78
N ARG A 154 -23.05 -2.00 14.59
CA ARG A 154 -22.85 -3.38 15.06
C ARG A 154 -22.66 -4.34 13.88
N LYS A 155 -23.54 -4.28 12.87
CA LYS A 155 -23.44 -5.10 11.66
C LYS A 155 -22.15 -4.84 10.89
N ALA A 156 -21.72 -3.58 10.78
CA ALA A 156 -20.47 -3.22 10.12
C ALA A 156 -19.25 -3.79 10.86
N LEU A 157 -19.23 -3.70 12.19
CA LEU A 157 -18.20 -4.29 13.05
C LEU A 157 -18.18 -5.82 12.95
N GLU A 158 -19.32 -6.49 12.95
CA GLU A 158 -19.40 -7.96 12.76
C GLU A 158 -18.83 -8.38 11.40
N THR A 159 -19.15 -7.62 10.34
CA THR A 159 -18.59 -7.84 8.99
C THR A 159 -17.08 -7.68 8.99
N LYS A 160 -16.57 -6.61 9.61
CA LYS A 160 -15.14 -6.35 9.79
C LYS A 160 -14.45 -7.46 10.58
N LEU A 161 -15.05 -7.94 11.66
CA LEU A 161 -14.52 -9.02 12.48
C LEU A 161 -14.45 -10.33 11.72
N SER A 162 -15.48 -10.65 10.92
CA SER A 162 -15.48 -11.82 10.04
C SER A 162 -14.32 -11.76 9.03
N PHE A 163 -14.11 -10.60 8.40
CA PHE A 163 -12.96 -10.39 7.52
C PHE A 163 -11.61 -10.55 8.25
N HIS A 164 -11.46 -9.96 9.44
CA HIS A 164 -10.26 -10.12 10.26
C HIS A 164 -10.00 -11.58 10.61
N ASN A 165 -11.02 -12.31 11.05
CA ASN A 165 -10.89 -13.72 11.43
C ASN A 165 -10.46 -14.61 10.27
N LYS A 166 -10.88 -14.29 9.04
CA LYS A 166 -10.49 -15.04 7.85
C LYS A 166 -9.04 -14.76 7.42
N ILE A 167 -8.56 -13.53 7.56
CA ILE A 167 -7.30 -13.08 6.95
C ILE A 167 -6.24 -12.74 8.01
N ASN A 168 -6.56 -11.83 8.91
CA ASN A 168 -5.59 -11.24 9.83
C ASN A 168 -5.34 -12.10 11.08
N ALA A 169 -6.36 -12.83 11.55
CA ALA A 169 -6.25 -13.69 12.74
C ALA A 169 -5.19 -14.77 12.58
N VAL A 170 -4.97 -15.25 11.35
CA VAL A 170 -4.01 -16.33 11.05
C VAL A 170 -2.68 -15.82 10.48
N ALA A 171 -2.55 -14.50 10.25
CA ALA A 171 -1.44 -13.94 9.48
C ALA A 171 -0.05 -14.16 10.09
N PHE A 172 0.03 -14.40 11.41
CA PHE A 172 1.29 -14.65 12.11
C PHE A 172 1.53 -16.13 12.44
N GLN A 173 0.66 -17.03 11.97
CA GLN A 173 0.90 -18.46 12.12
C GLN A 173 2.14 -18.86 11.33
N PRO A 174 3.04 -19.73 11.86
CA PRO A 174 4.33 -20.01 11.23
C PRO A 174 4.23 -20.47 9.78
N ALA A 175 3.25 -21.32 9.45
CA ALA A 175 3.02 -21.80 8.08
C ALA A 175 2.59 -20.68 7.12
N VAL A 176 1.77 -19.74 7.59
CA VAL A 176 1.32 -18.57 6.79
C VAL A 176 2.48 -17.63 6.56
N VAL A 177 3.30 -17.36 7.58
CA VAL A 177 4.51 -16.53 7.45
C VAL A 177 5.51 -17.16 6.49
N ALA A 178 5.81 -18.46 6.64
CA ALA A 178 6.72 -19.16 5.74
C ALA A 178 6.25 -19.08 4.28
N LYS A 179 4.99 -19.44 4.00
CA LYS A 179 4.42 -19.34 2.65
C LYS A 179 4.47 -17.91 2.11
N SER A 180 4.14 -16.92 2.94
CA SER A 180 4.16 -15.51 2.52
C SER A 180 5.55 -15.03 2.13
N LEU A 181 6.57 -15.48 2.85
CA LEU A 181 7.97 -15.15 2.53
C LEU A 181 8.45 -15.87 1.27
N ASP A 182 8.04 -17.12 1.07
CA ASP A 182 8.33 -17.88 -0.16
C ASP A 182 7.67 -17.22 -1.39
N ASP A 183 6.39 -16.86 -1.29
CA ASP A 183 5.64 -16.17 -2.34
C ASP A 183 6.29 -14.81 -2.65
N LEU A 184 6.66 -14.04 -1.61
CA LEU A 184 7.33 -12.75 -1.75
C LEU A 184 8.67 -12.90 -2.47
N GLN A 185 9.49 -13.87 -2.06
CA GLN A 185 10.79 -14.11 -2.67
C GLN A 185 10.65 -14.50 -4.14
N ALA A 186 9.68 -15.33 -4.49
CA ALA A 186 9.41 -15.71 -5.88
C ALA A 186 9.01 -14.50 -6.74
N ILE A 187 8.14 -13.63 -6.23
CA ILE A 187 7.73 -12.40 -6.93
C ILE A 187 8.92 -11.45 -7.12
N LEU A 188 9.73 -11.24 -6.09
CA LEU A 188 10.91 -10.37 -6.17
C LEU A 188 11.97 -10.92 -7.12
N ALA A 189 12.14 -12.24 -7.19
CA ALA A 189 13.03 -12.87 -8.16
C ALA A 189 12.58 -12.64 -9.62
N GLU A 190 11.28 -12.64 -9.88
CA GLU A 190 10.72 -12.38 -11.21
C GLU A 190 10.89 -10.91 -11.63
N ILE A 191 10.73 -9.97 -10.70
CA ILE A 191 11.01 -8.54 -10.95
C ILE A 191 12.48 -8.31 -11.25
N ALA A 192 13.36 -8.93 -10.46
CA ALA A 192 14.80 -8.94 -10.71
C ALA A 192 15.12 -9.49 -12.12
N GLU A 193 14.43 -10.54 -12.56
CA GLU A 193 14.60 -11.06 -13.91
C GLU A 193 14.15 -10.08 -15.00
N HIS A 194 13.02 -9.38 -14.82
CA HIS A 194 12.62 -8.31 -15.74
C HIS A 194 13.67 -7.18 -15.83
N ARG A 195 14.30 -6.83 -14.70
CA ARG A 195 15.41 -5.85 -14.68
C ARG A 195 16.65 -6.35 -15.43
N ARG A 196 16.95 -7.65 -15.35
CA ARG A 196 18.07 -8.24 -16.11
C ARG A 196 17.80 -8.22 -17.61
N GLN A 197 16.61 -8.63 -18.01
CA GLN A 197 16.19 -8.68 -19.42
C GLN A 197 16.14 -7.30 -20.08
N SER A 198 15.72 -6.26 -19.34
CA SER A 198 15.70 -4.88 -19.83
C SER A 198 17.07 -4.19 -19.82
N GLY A 199 18.08 -4.80 -19.20
CA GLY A 199 19.39 -4.18 -18.95
C GLY A 199 19.42 -3.23 -17.75
N ALA A 200 18.29 -2.99 -17.08
CA ALA A 200 18.16 -2.15 -15.89
C ALA A 200 19.01 -2.62 -14.70
N SER A 201 19.31 -3.92 -14.61
CA SER A 201 20.18 -4.48 -13.55
C SER A 201 21.62 -3.91 -13.55
N LYS A 202 22.07 -3.27 -14.63
CA LYS A 202 23.40 -2.65 -14.73
C LYS A 202 23.47 -1.28 -14.05
N ASN A 203 22.32 -0.68 -13.74
CA ASN A 203 22.21 0.64 -13.13
C ASN A 203 21.16 0.59 -12.01
N ASP A 204 21.61 0.74 -10.76
CA ASP A 204 20.72 0.67 -9.60
C ASP A 204 19.67 1.81 -9.59
N ALA A 205 19.85 2.89 -10.37
CA ALA A 205 18.87 3.96 -10.51
C ALA A 205 17.79 3.69 -11.58
N GLU A 206 17.93 2.63 -12.38
CA GLU A 206 17.03 2.34 -13.50
C GLU A 206 15.69 1.77 -13.01
N TRP A 207 14.59 2.03 -13.72
CA TRP A 207 13.27 1.45 -13.48
C TRP A 207 13.19 -0.02 -13.88
N THR A 208 12.20 -0.75 -13.36
CA THR A 208 12.11 -2.21 -13.53
C THR A 208 12.23 -2.67 -14.99
N PHE A 209 11.56 -1.98 -15.91
CA PHE A 209 11.57 -2.32 -17.34
C PHE A 209 12.54 -1.47 -18.18
N GLY A 210 13.43 -0.72 -17.55
CA GLY A 210 14.43 0.13 -18.21
C GLY A 210 13.94 1.56 -18.51
N SER A 211 14.90 2.45 -18.78
CA SER A 211 14.68 3.90 -19.02
C SER A 211 13.75 4.21 -20.19
N HIS A 212 13.77 3.40 -21.24
CA HIS A 212 12.88 3.56 -22.39
C HIS A 212 11.40 3.35 -22.05
N VAL A 213 11.10 2.60 -20.98
CA VAL A 213 9.74 2.42 -20.45
C VAL A 213 9.43 3.48 -19.41
N GLY A 214 10.42 3.85 -18.60
CA GLY A 214 10.22 4.74 -17.46
C GLY A 214 9.64 4.01 -16.25
N PRO A 215 9.22 4.77 -15.22
CA PRO A 215 8.63 4.18 -14.03
C PRO A 215 7.25 3.61 -14.32
N THR A 216 6.89 2.55 -13.61
CA THR A 216 5.58 1.90 -13.70
C THR A 216 4.88 1.86 -12.34
N VAL A 217 3.58 1.55 -12.36
CA VAL A 217 2.82 1.28 -11.12
C VAL A 217 3.43 0.11 -10.34
N LEU A 218 4.15 -0.79 -11.01
CA LEU A 218 4.92 -1.86 -10.38
C LEU A 218 5.98 -1.30 -9.43
N ASP A 219 6.79 -0.35 -9.91
CA ASP A 219 7.84 0.31 -9.12
C ASP A 219 7.24 1.07 -7.92
N SER A 220 6.05 1.66 -8.10
CA SER A 220 5.34 2.38 -7.04
C SER A 220 4.98 1.49 -5.86
N HIS A 221 4.63 0.24 -6.14
CA HIS A 221 4.25 -0.73 -5.12
C HIS A 221 5.46 -1.42 -4.50
N PHE A 222 6.48 -1.76 -5.28
CA PHE A 222 7.60 -2.56 -4.77
C PHE A 222 8.66 -1.77 -4.03
N LEU A 223 8.88 -0.49 -4.34
CA LEU A 223 9.84 0.32 -3.59
C LEU A 223 9.52 0.34 -2.07
N PRO A 224 8.28 0.69 -1.64
CA PRO A 224 7.90 0.60 -0.23
C PRO A 224 8.12 -0.77 0.39
N VAL A 225 7.86 -1.85 -0.37
CA VAL A 225 7.96 -3.23 0.12
C VAL A 225 9.40 -3.62 0.36
N VAL A 226 10.29 -3.32 -0.58
CA VAL A 226 11.70 -3.66 -0.45
C VAL A 226 12.30 -2.89 0.73
N LEU A 227 12.07 -1.58 0.81
CA LEU A 227 12.53 -0.76 1.93
C LEU A 227 12.00 -1.28 3.27
N ARG A 228 10.69 -1.58 3.34
CA ARG A 228 10.08 -2.16 4.54
C ARG A 228 10.70 -3.50 4.92
N CYS A 229 10.94 -4.39 3.95
CA CYS A 229 11.57 -5.70 4.21
C CYS A 229 12.98 -5.53 4.77
N MET A 230 13.74 -4.56 4.25
CA MET A 230 15.08 -4.24 4.76
C MET A 230 15.00 -3.76 6.22
N GLU A 231 14.10 -2.82 6.52
CA GLU A 231 13.92 -2.25 7.85
C GLU A 231 13.43 -3.25 8.90
N VAL A 232 12.52 -4.16 8.55
CA VAL A 232 11.95 -5.14 9.51
C VAL A 232 12.76 -6.43 9.62
N GLY A 233 13.91 -6.51 8.94
CA GLY A 233 14.84 -7.62 9.05
C GLY A 233 14.50 -8.83 8.17
N TYR A 234 13.81 -8.60 7.05
CA TYR A 234 13.53 -9.55 5.98
C TYR A 234 14.38 -9.32 4.72
N ALA A 235 15.43 -8.50 4.79
CA ALA A 235 16.35 -8.24 3.68
C ALA A 235 16.84 -9.51 2.96
N LYS A 236 17.10 -10.61 3.70
CA LYS A 236 17.56 -11.90 3.14
C LYS A 236 16.61 -12.55 2.12
N TYR A 237 15.34 -12.13 2.08
CA TYR A 237 14.34 -12.61 1.10
C TYR A 237 14.26 -11.71 -0.13
N VAL A 238 14.99 -10.59 -0.14
CA VAL A 238 15.05 -9.64 -1.25
C VAL A 238 16.33 -9.87 -2.04
N PRO A 239 16.29 -10.07 -3.37
CA PRO A 239 17.49 -10.10 -4.20
C PRO A 239 18.38 -8.86 -3.99
N ASP A 240 19.69 -9.05 -3.87
CA ASP A 240 20.63 -7.96 -3.57
C ASP A 240 20.54 -6.79 -4.56
N GLU A 241 20.24 -7.07 -5.83
CA GLU A 241 20.04 -6.02 -6.84
C GLU A 241 18.84 -5.12 -6.52
N LEU A 242 17.75 -5.69 -6.00
CA LEU A 242 16.58 -4.92 -5.60
C LEU A 242 16.83 -4.14 -4.31
N GLN A 243 17.66 -4.66 -3.40
CA GLN A 243 18.08 -3.91 -2.22
C GLN A 243 18.88 -2.66 -2.60
N ARG A 244 19.86 -2.80 -3.50
CA ARG A 244 20.64 -1.64 -4.01
C ARG A 244 19.76 -0.63 -4.74
N TRP A 245 18.89 -1.13 -5.62
CA TRP A 245 17.90 -0.30 -6.32
C TRP A 245 17.02 0.50 -5.34
N ALA A 246 16.51 -0.16 -4.30
CA ALA A 246 15.67 0.51 -3.31
C ALA A 246 16.43 1.60 -2.53
N VAL A 247 17.69 1.36 -2.14
CA VAL A 247 18.54 2.37 -1.45
C VAL A 247 18.80 3.59 -2.33
N VAL A 248 18.92 3.40 -3.65
CA VAL A 248 19.05 4.52 -4.59
C VAL A 248 17.72 5.27 -4.71
N LEU A 249 16.61 4.57 -4.93
CA LEU A 249 15.30 5.19 -5.12
C LEU A 249 14.71 5.78 -3.84
N GLU A 250 15.14 5.34 -2.66
CA GLU A 250 14.81 5.99 -1.39
C GLU A 250 15.23 7.47 -1.40
N LYS A 251 16.28 7.81 -2.14
CA LYS A 251 16.78 9.19 -2.26
C LYS A 251 16.10 9.98 -3.38
N SER A 252 15.20 9.34 -4.13
CA SER A 252 14.49 10.00 -5.23
C SER A 252 13.53 11.08 -4.72
N ALA A 253 13.33 12.13 -5.53
CA ALA A 253 12.44 13.22 -5.18
C ALA A 253 10.99 12.75 -4.94
N THR A 254 10.52 11.74 -5.70
CA THR A 254 9.16 11.19 -5.54
C THR A 254 9.01 10.46 -4.21
N TRP A 255 10.00 9.65 -3.80
CA TRP A 255 9.95 8.96 -2.51
C TRP A 255 10.08 9.94 -1.33
N GLN A 256 10.93 10.95 -1.46
CA GLN A 256 11.10 11.98 -0.44
C GLN A 256 9.80 12.77 -0.20
N LYS A 257 8.96 12.96 -1.21
CA LYS A 257 7.61 13.54 -1.02
C LYS A 257 6.61 12.62 -0.30
N VAL A 258 6.88 11.32 -0.23
CA VAL A 258 6.02 10.36 0.49
C VAL A 258 6.47 10.26 1.95
N MET A 259 7.78 10.09 2.17
CA MET A 259 8.35 9.71 3.46
C MET A 259 9.15 10.82 4.15
N HIS A 260 9.54 11.87 3.44
CA HIS A 260 10.26 13.02 4.01
C HIS A 260 11.47 12.59 4.85
N GLY A 261 12.29 11.70 4.30
CA GLY A 261 13.48 11.15 4.96
C GLY A 261 13.21 10.18 6.13
N ARG A 262 11.96 9.85 6.44
CA ARG A 262 11.60 8.91 7.51
C ARG A 262 11.64 7.45 7.01
N PRO A 263 11.93 6.48 7.90
CA PRO A 263 11.81 5.07 7.55
C PRO A 263 10.36 4.70 7.29
N THR A 264 10.16 3.61 6.56
CA THR A 264 8.83 3.17 6.15
C THR A 264 7.98 2.72 7.34
N LYS A 265 8.58 2.22 8.42
CA LYS A 265 7.87 1.81 9.65
C LYS A 265 7.88 2.93 10.70
N TYR A 266 6.70 3.24 11.23
CA TYR A 266 6.55 4.15 12.37
C TYR A 266 7.23 3.59 13.64
N ASP A 267 7.92 4.47 14.35
CA ASP A 267 8.38 4.25 15.72
C ASP A 267 7.93 5.44 16.59
N PRO A 268 7.42 5.21 17.83
CA PRO A 268 7.06 6.29 18.74
C PRO A 268 8.17 7.32 19.01
N SER A 269 9.45 6.98 18.80
CA SER A 269 10.56 7.92 18.91
C SER A 269 10.51 9.07 17.88
N MET A 270 9.68 8.96 16.85
CA MET A 270 9.48 10.00 15.82
C MET A 270 8.51 11.10 16.26
N GLY A 271 7.87 10.96 17.43
CA GLY A 271 6.81 11.84 17.90
C GLY A 271 5.42 11.46 17.40
N PRO A 272 4.37 12.17 17.84
CA PRO A 272 2.98 11.87 17.48
C PRO A 272 2.74 11.96 15.97
N ILE A 273 2.02 10.99 15.40
CA ILE A 273 1.76 10.94 13.95
C ILE A 273 0.94 12.16 13.51
N GLU A 274 0.01 12.61 14.35
CA GLU A 274 -0.83 13.78 14.09
C GLU A 274 -0.06 15.11 13.95
N GLU A 275 1.16 15.18 14.47
CA GLU A 275 2.02 16.38 14.40
C GLU A 275 2.92 16.38 13.14
N MET A 276 2.89 15.30 12.33
CA MET A 276 3.69 15.17 11.10
C MET A 276 3.00 15.82 9.90
N GLU A 277 2.77 17.14 9.96
CA GLU A 277 2.03 17.91 8.94
C GLU A 277 2.58 17.71 7.52
N ASP A 278 3.89 17.55 7.38
CA ASP A 278 4.56 17.31 6.11
C ASP A 278 4.09 16.00 5.44
N MET A 279 3.75 14.98 6.24
CA MET A 279 3.21 13.71 5.74
C MET A 279 1.70 13.75 5.46
N MET A 280 1.02 14.85 5.81
CA MET A 280 -0.43 15.03 5.68
C MET A 280 -0.86 15.80 4.43
N SER A 281 0.09 16.11 3.53
CA SER A 281 -0.17 16.77 2.25
C SER A 281 0.37 16.00 1.04
N LEU A 282 -0.16 16.36 -0.15
CA LEU A 282 0.33 15.97 -1.48
C LEU A 282 0.93 17.19 -2.18
#